data_AF-A0A815QW95-F1
#
_entry.id   AF-A0A815QW95-F1
#
_cell.length_a   1.000
_cell.length_b   1.000
_cell.length_c   1.000
_cell.angle_alpha   90.00
_cell.angle_beta   90.00
_cell.angle_gamma   90.00
#
_symmetry.space_group_name_H-M   'P 1'
#
loop_
_entity.id
_entity.type
_entity.pdbx_description
1 polymer ?
#
loop_
_entity_poly.entity_id
_entity_poly.type
_entity_poly.pdbx_seq_one_letter_code
_entity_poly.pdbx_strand_id
1 'polypeptide(L)' 'KRFKFFEKDRKMALIEMDTIEQAIAALINTHNYRLADSMHLRVSFSKSKL' A
#
# COMPACT_ATOMS: atom_id res chain seq x y z
N LYS A 1 4.03 -1.95 -12.65
CA LYS A 1 3.72 -1.28 -11.35
C LYS A 1 3.40 0.21 -11.51
N ARG A 2 2.18 0.63 -11.18
CA ARG A 2 1.76 2.06 -11.14
C ARG A 2 1.71 2.54 -9.68
N PHE A 3 2.05 3.79 -9.41
CA PHE A 3 2.08 4.34 -8.05
C PHE A 3 1.64 5.80 -8.05
N LYS A 4 0.77 6.17 -7.10
CA LYS A 4 0.27 7.54 -6.92
C LYS A 4 0.02 7.84 -5.45
N PHE A 5 0.57 8.93 -4.94
CA PHE A 5 0.19 9.47 -3.64
C PHE A 5 -1.20 10.13 -3.70
N PHE A 6 -1.95 10.03 -2.61
CA PHE A 6 -3.13 10.87 -2.42
C PHE A 6 -2.68 12.31 -2.13
N GLU A 7 -3.36 13.27 -2.73
CA GLU A 7 -2.98 14.69 -2.71
C GLU A 7 -3.01 15.27 -1.29
N LYS A 8 -3.84 14.71 -0.40
CA LYS A 8 -3.92 15.12 1.00
C LYS A 8 -2.79 14.52 1.82
N ASP A 9 -1.89 15.38 2.29
CA ASP A 9 -0.79 15.12 3.23
C ASP A 9 0.22 14.02 2.85
N ARG A 10 0.08 13.39 1.66
CA ARG A 10 0.91 12.27 1.16
C ARG A 10 1.07 11.11 2.16
N LYS A 11 0.17 10.97 3.14
CA LYS A 11 0.18 9.88 4.13
C LYS A 11 -0.37 8.55 3.60
N MET A 12 -0.97 8.58 2.40
CA MET A 12 -1.55 7.43 1.73
C MET A 12 -1.13 7.42 0.27
N ALA A 13 -0.97 6.22 -0.28
CA ALA A 13 -0.70 6.01 -1.70
C ALA A 13 -1.51 4.84 -2.21
N LEU A 14 -1.83 4.89 -3.50
CA LEU A 14 -2.32 3.76 -4.26
C LEU A 14 -1.16 3.19 -5.08
N ILE A 15 -1.01 1.87 -5.07
CA ILE A 15 -0.03 1.15 -5.86
C ILE A 15 -0.72 -0.02 -6.55
N GLU A 16 -0.38 -0.24 -7.81
CA GLU A 16 -0.88 -1.36 -8.60
C GLU A 16 0.25 -2.34 -8.89
N MET A 17 0.03 -3.60 -8.50
CA MET A 17 0.92 -4.72 -8.78
C MET A 17 0.55 -5.37 -10.11
N ASP A 18 1.48 -6.13 -10.68
CA ASP A 18 1.29 -6.70 -12.00
C ASP A 18 0.38 -7.94 -11.97
N THR A 19 0.28 -8.63 -10.81
CA THR A 19 -0.66 -9.74 -10.58
C THR A 19 -1.31 -9.68 -9.20
N ILE A 20 -2.38 -10.47 -9.01
CA ILE A 20 -3.11 -10.59 -7.75
C ILE A 20 -2.22 -11.25 -6.69
N GLU A 21 -1.45 -12.26 -7.05
CA GLU A 21 -0.54 -12.99 -6.16
C GLU A 21 0.51 -12.04 -5.57
N GLN A 22 1.06 -11.15 -6.41
CA GLN A 22 1.98 -10.10 -5.95
C GLN A 22 1.29 -9.12 -4.99
N ALA A 23 0.03 -8.76 -5.25
CA ALA A 23 -0.73 -7.87 -4.36
C ALA A 23 -1.02 -8.52 -2.99
N ILE A 24 -1.37 -9.80 -2.97
CA ILE A 24 -1.58 -10.58 -1.75
C ILE A 24 -0.27 -10.70 -0.96
N ALA A 25 0.82 -11.11 -1.62
CA ALA A 25 2.13 -11.22 -0.98
C ALA A 25 2.61 -9.89 -0.41
N ALA A 26 2.40 -8.78 -1.13
CA ALA A 26 2.71 -7.44 -0.64
C ALA A 26 1.92 -7.12 0.63
N LEU A 27 0.60 -7.39 0.66
CA LEU A 27 -0.22 -7.16 1.84
C LEU A 27 0.27 -7.97 3.05
N ILE A 28 0.54 -9.26 2.89
CA ILE A 28 1.01 -10.13 3.98
C ILE A 28 2.35 -9.64 4.55
N ASN A 29 3.29 -9.27 3.68
CA ASN A 29 4.65 -8.94 4.09
C ASN A 29 4.80 -7.52 4.64
N THR A 30 3.91 -6.60 4.25
CA THR A 30 4.09 -5.16 4.55
C THR A 30 3.00 -4.59 5.45
N HIS A 31 1.87 -5.28 5.64
CA HIS A 31 0.88 -4.86 6.61
C HIS A 31 1.46 -4.89 8.03
N ASN A 32 1.23 -3.83 8.79
CA ASN A 32 1.79 -3.59 10.12
C ASN A 32 3.33 -3.46 10.17
N TYR A 33 3.98 -3.24 9.02
CA TYR A 33 5.41 -2.97 8.99
C TYR A 33 5.73 -1.67 9.72
N ARG A 34 6.66 -1.72 10.67
CA ARG A 34 7.04 -0.56 11.49
C ARG A 34 8.03 0.32 10.73
N LEU A 35 7.58 1.50 10.30
CA LEU A 35 8.39 2.52 9.61
C LEU A 35 9.20 3.37 10.60
N ALA A 36 8.62 3.64 11.78
CA ALA A 36 9.24 4.33 12.90
C ALA A 36 8.57 3.86 14.20
N ASP A 37 9.11 4.21 15.37
CA ASP A 37 8.68 3.65 16.67
C ASP A 37 7.17 3.76 16.96
N SER A 38 6.47 4.73 16.38
CA SER A 38 5.01 4.89 16.50
C SER A 38 4.25 4.85 15.16
N MET A 39 4.92 4.49 14.06
CA MET A 39 4.33 4.56 12.72
C MET A 39 4.33 3.19 12.04
N HIS A 40 3.14 2.60 11.92
CA HIS A 40 2.93 1.29 11.31
C HIS A 40 2.23 1.44 9.96
N LEU A 41 2.72 0.73 8.94
CA LEU A 41 2.12 0.75 7.63
C LEU A 41 0.78 0.01 7.64
N ARG A 42 -0.25 0.64 7.10
CA ARG A 42 -1.55 0.01 6.87
C ARG A 42 -1.72 -0.23 5.39
N VAL A 43 -1.88 -1.50 5.02
CA VAL A 43 -2.05 -1.94 3.64
C VAL A 43 -3.41 -2.62 3.50
N SER A 44 -4.17 -2.24 2.48
CA SER A 44 -5.49 -2.80 2.16
C SER A 44 -5.72 -2.83 0.64
N PHE A 45 -6.66 -3.66 0.20
CA PHE A 45 -7.08 -3.67 -1.20
C PHE A 45 -7.99 -2.49 -1.53
N SER A 46 -7.73 -1.85 -2.66
CA SER A 46 -8.55 -0.75 -3.19
C SER A 46 -9.70 -1.29 -4.03
N LYS A 47 -10.87 -0.65 -3.92
CA LYS A 47 -12.00 -0.87 -4.86
C LYS A 47 -11.80 -0.13 -6.19
N SER A 48 -10.96 0.90 -6.20
CA SER A 48 -10.65 1.73 -7.35
C SER A 48 -9.35 1.26 -8.01
N LYS A 49 -9.33 1.29 -9.35
CA LYS A 49 -8.12 1.10 -10.14
C LYS A 49 -7.35 2.41 -10.27
N LEU A 50 -6.03 2.30 -10.46
CA LEU A 50 -5.07 3.40 -10.56
C LEU A 50 -5.04 3.96 -11.98
#